data_AF-A0A557S0D2-F1
#
_entry.id   AF-A0A557S0D2-F1
#
_cell.length_a   1.000
_cell.length_b   1.000
_cell.length_c   1.000
_cell.angle_alpha   90.00
_cell.angle_beta   90.00
_cell.angle_gamma   90.00
#
_symmetry.space_group_name_H-M   'P 1'
#
loop_
_entity.id
_entity.type
_entity.pdbx_description
1 polymer ?
#
loop_
_entity_poly.entity_id
_entity_poly.type
_entity_poly.pdbx_seq_one_letter_code
_entity_poly.pdbx_strand_id
1 'polypeptide(L)'
;MSGMPQHLKTFDLACDWLLSPEIEGGYVNDPDDPGGETKHGISKRSYPDLDIANLTEDQARAIYFHDYWLKAGCSELPAPLGWALFGGVVNHKMHVAIALMQQSLGVTADGINGPVTQATALQSDVSAVLVDYLSRRARLYRDITLSNHTQSKYFRGWMRRLFLLQQAIYTHLGGSL
;
A
#
# COMPACT_ATOMS: atom_id res chain seq x y z
N MET A 1 11.26 19.29 -22.73
CA MET A 1 10.83 19.00 -21.34
C MET A 1 10.92 17.49 -21.18
N SER A 2 11.93 17.00 -20.45
CA SER A 2 12.13 15.56 -20.25
C SER A 2 10.91 15.01 -19.50
N GLY A 3 10.21 14.03 -20.08
CA GLY A 3 9.09 13.37 -19.40
C GLY A 3 9.57 12.73 -18.10
N MET A 4 8.80 12.93 -17.03
CA MET A 4 9.08 12.30 -15.74
C MET A 4 8.98 10.77 -15.90
N PRO A 5 9.93 9.98 -15.35
CA PRO A 5 9.87 8.53 -15.37
C PRO A 5 8.50 7.98 -14.94
N GLN A 6 7.98 6.98 -15.66
CA GLN A 6 6.64 6.40 -15.42
C GLN A 6 6.45 5.86 -13.99
N HIS A 7 7.52 5.36 -13.36
CA HIS A 7 7.47 4.90 -11.97
C HIS A 7 7.27 6.05 -10.99
N LEU A 8 7.91 7.21 -11.20
CA LEU A 8 7.68 8.41 -10.38
C LEU A 8 6.23 8.87 -10.52
N LYS A 9 5.70 8.88 -11.75
CA LYS A 9 4.30 9.24 -12.00
C LYS A 9 3.32 8.30 -11.29
N THR A 10 3.65 7.01 -11.19
CA THR A 10 2.79 6.03 -10.50
C THR A 10 2.86 6.20 -8.98
N PHE A 11 4.06 6.44 -8.43
CA PHE A 11 4.21 6.75 -7.01
C PHE A 11 3.43 8.01 -6.62
N ASP A 12 3.54 9.08 -7.41
CA ASP A 12 2.85 10.34 -7.11
C ASP A 12 1.33 10.14 -7.06
N LEU A 13 0.75 9.46 -8.05
CA LEU A 13 -0.67 9.09 -8.05
C LEU A 13 -1.05 8.25 -6.82
N ALA A 14 -0.20 7.28 -6.45
CA ALA A 14 -0.43 6.41 -5.33
C ALA A 14 -0.36 7.12 -3.98
N CYS A 15 0.60 8.04 -3.84
CA CYS A 15 0.81 8.81 -2.63
C CYS A 15 -0.25 9.91 -2.49
N ASP A 16 -0.61 10.60 -3.57
CA ASP A 16 -1.74 11.55 -3.61
C ASP A 16 -3.04 10.88 -3.15
N TRP A 17 -3.32 9.69 -3.69
CA TRP A 17 -4.49 8.93 -3.30
C TRP A 17 -4.44 8.48 -1.84
N LEU A 18 -3.28 7.99 -1.38
CA LEU A 18 -3.10 7.57 0.01
C LEU A 18 -3.38 8.73 0.96
N LEU A 19 -2.73 9.87 0.74
CA LEU A 19 -2.79 11.06 1.58
C LEU A 19 -4.11 11.84 1.44
N SER A 20 -4.99 11.44 0.52
CA SER A 20 -6.26 12.12 0.30
C SER A 20 -7.16 12.06 1.56
N PRO A 21 -7.99 13.10 1.80
CA PRO A 21 -8.89 13.14 2.95
C PRO A 21 -9.88 11.96 3.02
N GLU A 22 -10.15 11.31 1.89
CA GLU A 22 -11.07 10.18 1.78
C GLU A 22 -10.45 8.84 2.23
N ILE A 23 -9.12 8.76 2.23
CA ILE A 23 -8.35 7.54 2.49
C ILE A 23 -7.62 7.60 3.82
N GLU A 24 -6.74 8.59 4.02
CA GLU A 24 -6.00 8.75 5.28
C GLU A 24 -6.81 9.53 6.32
N GLY A 25 -7.77 10.35 5.89
CA GLY A 25 -8.80 10.87 6.80
C GLY A 25 -8.25 11.69 7.96
N GLY A 26 -7.38 12.67 7.69
CA GLY A 26 -7.04 13.74 8.63
C GLY A 26 -6.32 13.30 9.91
N TYR A 27 -5.95 14.29 10.74
CA TYR A 27 -5.26 14.10 12.02
C TYR A 27 -6.11 13.26 12.99
N VAL A 28 -5.62 12.08 13.34
CA VAL A 28 -6.18 11.24 14.41
C VAL A 28 -5.22 11.32 15.60
N ASN A 29 -5.64 12.00 16.67
CA ASN A 29 -4.99 11.93 17.98
C ASN A 29 -5.90 11.14 18.91
N ASP A 30 -5.91 9.82 18.71
CA ASP A 30 -6.63 8.90 19.57
C ASP A 30 -5.71 8.56 20.77
N PRO A 31 -6.10 8.90 22.02
CA PRO A 31 -5.29 8.59 23.21
C PRO A 31 -5.10 7.09 23.46
N ASP A 32 -5.90 6.23 22.81
CA ASP A 32 -5.72 4.77 22.82
C ASP A 32 -4.87 4.28 21.63
N ASP A 33 -4.34 5.17 20.78
CA ASP A 33 -3.49 4.79 19.66
C ASP A 33 -2.14 4.26 20.18
N PRO A 34 -1.84 2.95 19.98
CA PRO A 34 -0.53 2.45 20.34
C PRO A 34 0.60 3.21 19.62
N GLY A 35 0.38 3.75 18.42
CA GLY A 35 1.39 4.45 17.62
C GLY A 35 1.98 5.72 18.26
N GLY A 36 1.28 6.33 19.22
CA GLY A 36 1.62 7.65 19.75
C GLY A 36 1.37 8.76 18.73
N GLU A 37 2.09 9.87 18.85
CA GLU A 37 1.99 11.01 17.92
C GLU A 37 2.14 10.55 16.46
N THR A 38 1.14 10.84 15.62
CA THR A 38 1.06 10.39 14.23
C THR A 38 0.58 11.53 13.33
N LYS A 39 1.25 11.72 12.19
CA LYS A 39 0.87 12.70 11.16
C LYS A 39 1.17 12.12 9.77
N HIS A 40 0.26 12.30 8.80
CA HIS A 40 0.37 11.70 7.45
C HIS A 40 0.58 10.17 7.49
N GLY A 41 -0.03 9.49 8.47
CA GLY A 41 0.15 8.04 8.68
C GLY A 41 1.51 7.60 9.22
N ILE A 42 2.44 8.55 9.44
CA ILE A 42 3.76 8.30 10.01
C ILE A 42 3.73 8.53 11.52
N SER A 43 4.06 7.50 12.29
CA SER A 43 4.00 7.53 13.75
C SER A 43 5.36 7.64 14.41
N LYS A 44 5.42 8.30 15.57
CA LYS A 44 6.62 8.43 16.41
C LYS A 44 7.18 7.07 16.82
N ARG A 45 6.31 6.07 17.03
CA ARG A 45 6.74 4.70 17.30
C ARG A 45 7.60 4.11 16.18
N SER A 46 7.21 4.34 14.93
CA SER A 46 7.93 3.82 13.76
C SER A 46 9.16 4.67 13.43
N TYR A 47 9.11 5.97 13.75
CA TYR A 47 10.19 6.93 13.51
C TYR A 47 10.51 7.73 14.79
N PRO A 48 11.23 7.12 15.76
CA PRO A 48 11.45 7.71 17.08
C PRO A 48 12.18 9.05 17.06
N ASP A 49 13.04 9.27 16.07
CA ASP A 49 13.88 10.47 15.97
C ASP A 49 13.20 11.60 15.18
N LEU A 50 12.04 11.34 14.56
CA LEU A 50 11.35 12.31 13.71
C LEU A 50 10.45 13.24 14.54
N ASP A 51 10.49 14.54 14.27
CA ASP A 51 9.53 15.51 14.83
C ASP A 51 8.19 15.38 14.10
N ILE A 52 7.28 14.59 14.67
CA ILE A 52 6.01 14.25 14.02
C ILE A 52 5.06 15.46 13.99
N ALA A 53 5.05 16.32 15.01
CA ALA A 53 4.25 17.54 15.05
C ALA A 53 4.49 18.41 13.80
N ASN A 54 5.78 18.60 13.48
CA ASN A 54 6.21 19.48 12.40
C ASN A 54 6.45 18.75 11.07
N LEU A 55 6.12 17.45 10.97
CA LEU A 55 6.28 16.67 9.74
C LEU A 55 5.46 17.28 8.61
N THR A 56 6.10 17.63 7.50
CA THR A 56 5.42 18.15 6.31
C THR A 56 4.94 17.02 5.42
N GLU A 57 3.99 17.31 4.52
CA GLU A 57 3.55 16.33 3.51
C GLU A 57 4.71 15.88 2.62
N ASP A 58 5.59 16.80 2.19
CA ASP A 58 6.77 16.47 1.38
C ASP A 58 7.74 15.52 2.09
N GLN A 59 7.93 15.71 3.40
CA GLN A 59 8.74 14.81 4.21
C GLN A 59 8.08 13.42 4.35
N ALA A 60 6.76 13.38 4.57
CA ALA A 60 6.00 12.13 4.60
C ALA A 60 6.06 11.40 3.25
N ARG A 61 5.94 12.11 2.13
CA ARG A 61 6.12 11.57 0.77
C ARG A 61 7.51 10.98 0.57
N ALA A 62 8.56 11.67 1.00
CA ALA A 62 9.92 11.15 0.92
C ALA A 62 10.09 9.85 1.72
N ILE A 63 9.49 9.77 2.92
CA ILE A 63 9.46 8.56 3.74
C ILE A 63 8.70 7.44 2.99
N TYR A 64 7.50 7.70 2.49
CA TYR A 64 6.73 6.72 1.73
C TYR A 64 7.48 6.24 0.48
N PHE A 65 8.17 7.13 -0.22
CA PHE A 65 8.95 6.77 -1.39
C PHE A 65 10.12 5.85 -1.04
N HIS A 66 10.95 6.23 -0.07
CA HIS A 66 12.16 5.48 0.25
C HIS A 66 11.88 4.22 1.06
N ASP A 67 11.07 4.33 2.12
CA ASP A 67 10.92 3.27 3.11
C ASP A 67 9.83 2.26 2.78
N TYR A 68 8.92 2.60 1.88
CA TYR A 68 7.81 1.73 1.49
C TYR A 68 7.88 1.38 0.01
N TRP A 69 7.83 2.38 -0.88
CA TRP A 69 7.76 2.16 -2.32
C TRP A 69 9.03 1.50 -2.88
N LEU A 70 10.20 2.10 -2.65
CA LEU A 70 11.48 1.56 -3.16
C LEU A 70 11.88 0.28 -2.44
N LYS A 71 11.83 0.25 -1.10
CA LYS A 71 12.18 -0.96 -0.32
C LYS A 71 11.31 -2.17 -0.65
N ALA A 72 10.03 -1.98 -0.98
CA ALA A 72 9.16 -3.07 -1.40
C ALA A 72 9.32 -3.46 -2.88
N GLY A 73 10.13 -2.73 -3.65
CA GLY A 73 10.29 -2.93 -5.09
C GLY A 73 9.03 -2.60 -5.89
N CYS A 74 8.20 -1.65 -5.43
CA CYS A 74 6.98 -1.27 -6.13
C CYS A 74 7.24 -0.75 -7.57
N SER A 75 8.38 -0.07 -7.79
CA SER A 75 8.82 0.40 -9.10
C SER A 75 9.13 -0.73 -10.09
N GLU A 76 9.44 -1.93 -9.59
CA GLU A 76 9.86 -3.07 -10.40
C GLU A 76 8.68 -3.94 -10.88
N LEU A 77 7.46 -3.57 -10.49
CA LEU A 77 6.23 -4.23 -10.89
C LEU A 77 5.47 -3.39 -11.93
N PRO A 78 4.57 -4.01 -12.72
CA PRO A 78 3.58 -3.26 -13.50
C PRO A 78 2.85 -2.23 -12.63
N ALA A 79 2.66 -1.02 -13.14
CA ALA A 79 2.17 0.13 -12.36
C ALA A 79 0.91 -0.17 -11.50
N PRO A 80 -0.13 -0.87 -11.99
CA PRO A 80 -1.27 -1.28 -11.15
C PRO A 80 -0.88 -2.16 -9.95
N LEU A 81 0.03 -3.12 -10.15
CA LEU A 81 0.52 -4.00 -9.09
C LEU A 81 1.46 -3.28 -8.12
N GLY A 82 2.29 -2.37 -8.63
CA GLY A 82 3.16 -1.51 -7.82
C GLY A 82 2.37 -0.63 -6.85
N TRP A 83 1.31 0.03 -7.34
CA TRP A 83 0.39 0.82 -6.51
C TRP A 83 -0.35 -0.07 -5.50
N ALA A 84 -0.87 -1.22 -5.93
CA ALA A 84 -1.56 -2.13 -5.03
C ALA A 84 -0.62 -2.67 -3.92
N LEU A 85 0.62 -3.00 -4.27
CA LEU A 85 1.65 -3.44 -3.32
C LEU A 85 1.99 -2.33 -2.33
N PHE A 86 2.15 -1.09 -2.79
CA PHE A 86 2.38 0.08 -1.93
C PHE A 86 1.30 0.21 -0.86
N GLY A 87 0.03 0.19 -1.26
CA GLY A 87 -1.08 0.20 -0.31
C GLY A 87 -1.08 -1.03 0.62
N GLY A 88 -0.57 -2.18 0.17
CA GLY A 88 -0.38 -3.37 0.99
C GLY A 88 0.68 -3.18 2.09
N VAL A 89 1.85 -2.65 1.74
CA VAL A 89 2.97 -2.46 2.69
C VAL A 89 2.71 -1.34 3.70
N VAL A 90 1.84 -0.39 3.38
CA VAL A 90 1.38 0.63 4.36
C VAL A 90 0.43 0.01 5.40
N ASN A 91 -0.44 -0.92 4.97
CA ASN A 91 -1.45 -1.51 5.86
C ASN A 91 -0.98 -2.78 6.61
N HIS A 92 0.07 -3.43 6.11
CA HIS A 92 0.55 -4.72 6.60
C HIS A 92 2.07 -4.70 6.73
N LYS A 93 2.65 -5.69 7.43
CA LYS A 93 4.12 -5.87 7.40
C LYS A 93 4.56 -6.10 5.95
N MET A 94 5.65 -5.45 5.54
CA MET A 94 6.17 -5.49 4.16
C MET A 94 6.31 -6.92 3.62
N HIS A 95 6.98 -7.80 4.37
CA HIS A 95 7.12 -9.23 4.04
C HIS A 95 5.77 -9.92 3.78
N VAL A 96 4.73 -9.61 4.55
CA VAL A 96 3.40 -10.21 4.38
C VAL A 96 2.74 -9.71 3.10
N ALA A 97 2.80 -8.40 2.82
CA ALA A 97 2.22 -7.84 1.61
C ALA A 97 2.90 -8.40 0.33
N ILE A 98 4.23 -8.51 0.34
CA ILE A 98 4.98 -9.11 -0.77
C ILE A 98 4.62 -10.60 -0.93
N ALA A 99 4.54 -11.36 0.17
CA ALA A 99 4.16 -12.76 0.11
C ALA A 99 2.75 -12.98 -0.47
N LEU A 100 1.78 -12.11 -0.16
CA LEU A 100 0.46 -12.18 -0.79
C LEU A 100 0.51 -11.89 -2.30
N MET A 101 1.33 -10.93 -2.74
CA MET A 101 1.54 -10.65 -4.16
C MET A 101 2.16 -11.86 -4.88
N GLN A 102 3.17 -12.48 -4.27
CA GLN A 102 3.81 -13.69 -4.81
C GLN A 102 2.83 -14.86 -4.93
N GLN A 103 1.93 -15.05 -3.96
CA GLN A 103 0.88 -16.05 -4.06
C GLN A 103 -0.08 -15.78 -5.24
N SER A 104 -0.40 -14.51 -5.51
CA SER A 104 -1.22 -14.12 -6.66
C SER A 104 -0.50 -14.30 -8.01
N LEU A 105 0.82 -14.19 -8.01
CA LEU A 105 1.67 -14.46 -9.17
C LEU A 105 1.95 -15.97 -9.36
N GLY A 106 1.57 -16.83 -8.41
CA GLY A 106 1.85 -18.26 -8.46
C GLY A 106 3.33 -18.62 -8.28
N VAL A 107 4.11 -17.74 -7.65
CA VAL A 107 5.53 -17.98 -7.33
C VAL A 107 5.70 -18.31 -5.84
N THR A 108 6.92 -18.70 -5.45
CA THR A 108 7.23 -18.96 -4.03
C THR A 108 7.01 -17.70 -3.21
N ALA A 109 6.24 -17.83 -2.12
CA ALA A 109 5.85 -16.72 -1.26
C ALA A 109 6.85 -16.51 -0.10
N ASP A 110 8.09 -16.15 -0.44
CA ASP A 110 9.19 -15.91 0.51
C ASP A 110 9.21 -14.48 1.09
N GLY A 111 8.29 -13.61 0.63
CA GLY A 111 8.17 -12.23 1.09
C GLY A 111 9.27 -11.29 0.58
N ILE A 112 10.05 -11.70 -0.43
CA ILE A 112 11.11 -10.91 -1.05
C ILE A 112 10.75 -10.61 -2.50
N ASN A 113 10.57 -9.32 -2.85
CA ASN A 113 10.27 -8.91 -4.21
C ASN A 113 11.55 -8.91 -5.08
N GLY A 114 12.05 -10.10 -5.38
CA GLY A 114 13.27 -10.33 -6.17
C GLY A 114 13.01 -10.57 -7.66
N PRO A 115 14.07 -10.88 -8.44
CA PRO A 115 14.00 -10.99 -9.90
C PRO A 115 12.92 -11.94 -10.44
N VAL A 116 12.67 -13.06 -9.75
CA VAL A 116 11.62 -14.01 -10.15
C VAL A 116 10.23 -13.39 -10.02
N THR A 117 9.92 -12.75 -8.89
CA THR A 117 8.64 -12.08 -8.66
C THR A 117 8.41 -10.98 -9.70
N GLN A 118 9.44 -10.15 -9.94
CA GLN A 118 9.38 -9.05 -10.90
C GLN A 118 9.18 -9.55 -12.34
N ALA A 119 9.98 -10.53 -12.77
CA ALA A 119 9.87 -11.11 -14.11
C ALA A 119 8.51 -11.78 -14.35
N THR A 120 7.99 -12.53 -13.37
CA THR A 120 6.65 -13.14 -13.47
C THR A 120 5.56 -12.07 -13.53
N ALA A 121 5.65 -11.01 -12.73
CA ALA A 121 4.67 -9.93 -12.74
C ALA A 121 4.60 -9.22 -14.10
N LEU A 122 5.74 -8.99 -14.75
CA LEU A 122 5.81 -8.37 -16.07
C LEU A 122 5.21 -9.23 -17.20
N GLN A 123 5.10 -10.54 -17.00
CA GLN A 123 4.57 -11.49 -17.99
C GLN A 123 3.14 -11.95 -17.68
N SER A 124 2.58 -11.53 -16.54
CA SER A 124 1.27 -11.98 -16.07
C SER A 124 0.12 -11.12 -16.61
N ASP A 125 -1.09 -11.66 -16.56
CA ASP A 125 -2.31 -10.83 -16.66
C ASP A 125 -2.43 -9.95 -15.41
N VAL A 126 -2.04 -8.68 -15.59
CA VAL A 126 -2.01 -7.66 -14.53
C VAL A 126 -3.38 -7.50 -13.85
N SER A 127 -4.48 -7.54 -14.61
CA SER A 127 -5.82 -7.38 -14.06
C SER A 127 -6.22 -8.57 -13.21
N ALA A 128 -5.94 -9.79 -13.67
CA ALA A 128 -6.21 -11.01 -12.91
C ALA A 128 -5.40 -11.06 -11.60
N VAL A 129 -4.11 -10.76 -11.68
CA VAL A 129 -3.23 -10.72 -10.50
C VAL A 129 -3.68 -9.64 -9.51
N LEU A 130 -4.07 -8.46 -9.99
CA LEU A 130 -4.56 -7.37 -9.13
C LEU A 130 -5.81 -7.80 -8.36
N VAL A 131 -6.79 -8.41 -9.04
CA VAL A 131 -8.04 -8.89 -8.41
C VAL A 131 -7.73 -9.94 -7.35
N ASP A 132 -6.89 -10.93 -7.66
CA ASP A 132 -6.54 -11.98 -6.69
C ASP A 132 -5.76 -11.40 -5.50
N TYR A 133 -4.83 -10.48 -5.74
CA TYR A 133 -4.06 -9.84 -4.67
C TYR A 133 -4.95 -9.04 -3.71
N LEU A 134 -5.90 -8.25 -4.22
CA LEU A 134 -6.85 -7.52 -3.38
C LEU A 134 -7.80 -8.47 -2.64
N SER A 135 -8.20 -9.58 -3.25
CA SER A 135 -8.99 -10.64 -2.60
C SER A 135 -8.22 -11.30 -1.44
N ARG A 136 -6.92 -11.58 -1.63
CA ARG A 136 -6.05 -12.10 -0.56
C ARG A 136 -5.89 -11.12 0.59
N ARG A 137 -5.76 -9.83 0.30
CA ARG A 137 -5.76 -8.78 1.34
C ARG A 137 -7.09 -8.72 2.09
N ALA A 138 -8.22 -8.83 1.39
CA ALA A 138 -9.53 -8.92 2.03
C ALA A 138 -9.64 -10.13 2.97
N ARG A 139 -9.11 -11.29 2.57
CA ARG A 139 -9.02 -12.47 3.42
C ARG A 139 -8.16 -12.21 4.66
N LEU A 140 -7.00 -11.57 4.51
CA LEU A 140 -6.15 -11.22 5.65
C LEU A 140 -6.87 -10.31 6.65
N TYR A 141 -7.62 -9.31 6.18
CA TYR A 141 -8.42 -8.46 7.07
C TYR A 141 -9.46 -9.27 7.86
N ARG A 142 -10.16 -10.21 7.21
CA ARG A 142 -11.06 -11.12 7.92
C ARG A 142 -10.29 -11.92 8.97
N ASP A 143 -9.16 -12.51 8.62
CA ASP A 143 -8.38 -13.34 9.55
C ASP A 143 -7.88 -12.54 10.77
N ILE A 144 -7.55 -11.25 10.58
CA ILE A 144 -7.27 -10.30 11.67
C ILE A 144 -8.49 -10.12 12.58
N THR A 145 -9.69 -9.94 12.03
CA THR A 145 -10.91 -9.79 12.86
C THR A 145 -11.33 -11.05 13.59
N LEU A 146 -10.99 -12.23 13.05
CA LEU A 146 -11.23 -13.51 13.70
C LEU A 146 -10.23 -13.76 14.83
N SER A 147 -8.98 -13.32 14.68
CA SER A 147 -7.94 -13.45 15.71
C SER A 147 -8.03 -12.36 16.78
N ASN A 148 -8.53 -11.18 16.45
CA ASN A 148 -8.80 -10.11 17.40
C ASN A 148 -10.13 -9.40 17.08
N HIS A 149 -11.18 -9.78 17.80
CA HIS A 149 -12.52 -9.27 17.58
C HIS A 149 -12.68 -7.77 17.84
N THR A 150 -11.80 -7.12 18.63
CA THR A 150 -11.86 -5.66 18.85
C THR A 150 -11.64 -4.88 17.56
N GLN A 151 -10.98 -5.49 16.57
CA GLN A 151 -10.71 -4.90 15.27
C GLN A 151 -11.93 -4.92 14.32
N SER A 152 -12.99 -5.69 14.63
CA SER A 152 -14.15 -5.86 13.73
C SER A 152 -14.82 -4.54 13.36
N LYS A 153 -14.76 -3.52 14.24
CA LYS A 153 -15.29 -2.18 13.98
C LYS A 153 -14.65 -1.48 12.76
N TYR A 154 -13.41 -1.84 12.41
CA TYR A 154 -12.68 -1.26 11.28
C TYR A 154 -12.88 -2.02 9.96
N PHE A 155 -13.44 -3.24 10.01
CA PHE A 155 -13.49 -4.17 8.87
C PHE A 155 -14.16 -3.56 7.63
N ARG A 156 -15.32 -2.92 7.80
CA ARG A 156 -16.03 -2.26 6.69
C ARG A 156 -15.16 -1.17 6.04
N GLY A 157 -14.42 -0.41 6.84
CA GLY A 157 -13.51 0.63 6.35
C GLY A 157 -12.36 0.04 5.53
N TRP A 158 -11.74 -1.03 6.02
CA TRP A 158 -10.68 -1.74 5.29
C TRP A 158 -11.16 -2.30 3.95
N MET A 159 -12.33 -2.94 3.93
CA MET A 159 -12.93 -3.44 2.69
C MET A 159 -13.23 -2.31 1.71
N ARG A 160 -13.83 -1.21 2.18
CA ARG A 160 -14.11 -0.03 1.34
C ARG A 160 -12.83 0.51 0.69
N ARG A 161 -11.72 0.60 1.44
CA ARG A 161 -10.44 1.06 0.90
C ARG A 161 -9.89 0.17 -0.22
N LEU A 162 -10.11 -1.16 -0.16
CA LEU A 162 -9.69 -2.05 -1.25
C LEU A 162 -10.46 -1.78 -2.54
N PHE A 163 -11.78 -1.57 -2.46
CA PHE A 163 -12.59 -1.23 -3.64
C PHE A 163 -12.23 0.14 -4.21
N LEU A 164 -12.01 1.14 -3.36
CA LEU A 164 -11.56 2.46 -3.81
C LEU A 164 -10.17 2.43 -4.44
N LEU A 165 -9.26 1.63 -3.89
CA LEU A 165 -7.92 1.44 -4.46
C LEU A 165 -8.02 0.84 -5.86
N GLN A 166 -8.83 -0.21 -6.01
CA GLN A 166 -9.08 -0.81 -7.31
C GLN A 166 -9.66 0.19 -8.31
N GLN A 167 -10.68 0.95 -7.90
CA GLN A 167 -11.28 2.00 -8.72
C GLN A 167 -10.26 3.06 -9.14
N ALA A 168 -9.46 3.58 -8.20
CA ALA A 168 -8.45 4.59 -8.49
C ALA A 168 -7.39 4.09 -9.48
N ILE A 169 -6.91 2.86 -9.30
CA ILE A 169 -5.97 2.24 -10.23
C ILE A 169 -6.56 2.19 -11.65
N TYR A 170 -7.81 1.74 -11.80
CA TYR A 170 -8.48 1.70 -13.10
C TYR A 170 -8.67 3.08 -13.72
N THR A 171 -9.17 4.04 -12.93
CA THR A 171 -9.41 5.42 -13.38
C THR A 171 -8.14 6.13 -13.82
N HIS A 172 -7.03 5.98 -13.09
CA HIS A 172 -5.81 6.76 -13.35
C HIS A 172 -4.80 6.05 -14.25
N LEU A 173 -4.82 4.71 -14.34
CA LEU A 173 -3.90 3.93 -15.18
C LEU A 173 -4.58 3.30 -16.40
N GLY A 174 -5.86 3.59 -16.63
CA GLY A 174 -6.53 3.38 -17.93
C GLY A 174 -7.05 1.97 -18.18
N GLY A 175 -7.41 1.21 -17.14
CA GLY A 175 -8.14 -0.04 -17.37
C GLY A 175 -9.64 0.23 -17.47
N SER A 176 -10.24 -0.14 -18.59
CA SER A 176 -11.70 -0.17 -18.76
C SER A 176 -12.31 -1.26 -17.87
N LEU A 177 -13.40 -0.92 -17.17
CA LEU A 177 -14.26 -1.87 -16.45
C LEU A 177 -15.01 -2.79 -17.43
#